data_AF-A0A1L7JP28-F1
#
_entry.id   AF-A0A1L7JP28-F1
#
_cell.length_a   1.000
_cell.length_b   1.000
_cell.length_c   1.000
_cell.angle_alpha   90.00
_cell.angle_beta   90.00
_cell.angle_gamma   90.00
#
_symmetry.space_group_name_H-M   'P 1'
#
loop_
_entity.id
_entity.type
_entity.pdbx_description
1 polymer ?
#
loop_
_entity_poly.entity_id
_entity_poly.type
_entity_poly.pdbx_seq_one_letter_code
_entity_poly.pdbx_strand_id
1 'polypeptide(L)'
;MYNIVTNYVVHPFYQPMNKLNKDRLILIAMMHDIDKIYEYEYDDGYIKRKDTLLSHNISFITKIMFINDKIENKLSNEDIEIITNAILSHNGEYGVFQMKTIEDILLHSCDMIDAKIYQNQDRGLLGF
;
A
#
# COMPACT_ATOMS: atom_id res chain seq x y z
N MET A 1 28.49 -2.00 23.37
CA MET A 1 27.28 -2.71 22.88
C MET A 1 26.14 -1.72 22.96
N TYR A 2 25.81 -1.06 21.85
CA TYR A 2 24.83 0.03 21.84
C TYR A 2 23.41 -0.53 21.85
N ASN A 3 22.68 -0.21 22.92
CA ASN A 3 21.32 -0.68 23.18
C ASN A 3 20.32 0.26 22.50
N ILE A 4 19.26 -0.31 21.92
CA ILE A 4 18.20 0.35 21.14
C ILE A 4 17.52 1.53 21.89
N VAL A 5 17.71 1.62 23.21
CA VAL A 5 17.03 2.57 24.09
C VAL A 5 17.57 4.01 24.00
N THR A 6 18.82 4.24 23.58
CA THR A 6 19.42 5.60 23.62
C THR A 6 19.02 6.54 22.48
N ASN A 7 18.29 6.08 21.45
CA ASN A 7 18.06 6.87 20.22
C ASN A 7 16.68 7.55 20.12
N TYR A 8 15.86 7.50 21.17
CA TYR A 8 14.49 8.04 21.17
C TYR A 8 14.40 9.57 21.12
N VAL A 9 15.47 10.28 21.47
CA VAL A 9 15.53 11.75 21.39
C VAL A 9 15.84 12.23 19.96
N VAL A 10 16.39 11.36 19.10
CA VAL A 10 16.93 11.71 17.77
C VAL A 10 16.00 11.31 16.61
N HIS A 11 15.07 10.36 16.82
CA HIS A 11 14.11 9.94 15.80
C HIS A 11 12.65 10.01 16.31
N PRO A 12 11.86 11.02 15.87
CA PRO A 12 10.47 11.19 16.31
C PRO A 12 9.48 10.17 15.70
N PHE A 13 9.95 9.22 14.89
CA PHE A 13 9.09 8.31 14.11
C PHE A 13 8.89 6.92 14.72
N TYR A 14 9.41 6.66 15.92
CA TYR A 14 9.16 5.38 16.60
C TYR A 14 7.79 5.39 17.28
N GLN A 15 6.73 5.15 16.50
CA GLN A 15 5.46 4.71 17.08
C GLN A 15 5.67 3.32 17.71
N PRO A 16 5.22 3.09 18.96
CA PRO A 16 5.41 1.80 19.62
C PRO A 16 4.73 0.68 18.82
N MET A 17 5.38 -0.49 18.76
CA MET A 17 4.93 -1.70 18.07
C MET A 17 3.49 -2.13 18.43
N ASN A 18 2.98 -1.70 19.58
CA ASN A 18 1.59 -1.89 20.04
C ASN A 18 0.52 -1.16 19.19
N LYS A 19 0.91 -0.38 18.16
CA LYS A 19 -0.02 0.25 17.22
C LYS A 19 -0.21 -0.52 15.91
N LEU A 20 0.57 -1.57 15.65
CA LEU A 20 0.45 -2.34 14.41
C LEU A 20 -0.75 -3.28 14.45
N ASN A 21 -1.72 -3.06 13.57
CA ASN A 21 -2.80 -4.01 13.32
C ASN A 21 -2.44 -4.94 12.15
N LYS A 22 -2.16 -6.21 12.46
CA LYS A 22 -1.75 -7.21 11.47
C LYS A 22 -2.85 -7.51 10.44
N ASP A 23 -4.10 -7.61 10.86
CA ASP A 23 -5.21 -7.93 9.97
C ASP A 23 -5.43 -6.80 8.97
N ARG A 24 -5.33 -5.55 9.44
CA ARG A 24 -5.35 -4.37 8.57
C ARG A 24 -4.17 -4.34 7.61
N LEU A 25 -2.95 -4.66 8.07
CA LEU A 25 -1.77 -4.74 7.20
C LEU A 25 -1.95 -5.79 6.09
N ILE A 26 -2.49 -6.97 6.41
CA ILE A 26 -2.78 -8.02 5.42
C ILE A 26 -3.83 -7.52 4.42
N LEU A 27 -4.90 -6.89 4.91
CA LEU A 27 -5.96 -6.35 4.05
C LEU A 27 -5.41 -5.31 3.05
N ILE A 28 -4.65 -4.31 3.51
CA ILE A 28 -4.09 -3.29 2.62
C ILE A 28 -3.08 -3.89 1.64
N ALA A 29 -2.26 -4.86 2.07
CA ALA A 29 -1.30 -5.53 1.20
C ALA A 29 -1.99 -6.27 0.05
N MET A 30 -3.09 -6.97 0.33
CA MET A 30 -3.86 -7.68 -0.70
C MET A 30 -4.59 -6.72 -1.66
N MET A 31 -5.02 -5.56 -1.18
CA MET A 31 -6.00 -4.73 -1.88
C MET A 31 -5.43 -3.45 -2.53
N HIS A 32 -4.22 -3.02 -2.16
CA HIS A 32 -3.71 -1.69 -2.56
C HIS A 32 -3.76 -1.41 -4.06
N ASP A 33 -3.57 -2.45 -4.88
CA ASP A 33 -3.54 -2.38 -6.33
C ASP A 33 -4.69 -3.12 -7.04
N ILE A 34 -5.69 -3.62 -6.30
CA ILE A 34 -6.73 -4.51 -6.84
C ILE A 34 -7.47 -3.89 -8.03
N ASP A 35 -7.64 -2.57 -8.01
CA ASP A 35 -8.37 -1.84 -9.03
C ASP A 35 -7.56 -1.50 -10.29
N LYS A 36 -6.29 -1.94 -10.38
CA LYS A 36 -5.52 -1.87 -11.62
C LYS A 36 -6.22 -2.60 -12.77
N ILE A 37 -7.07 -3.59 -12.49
CA ILE A 37 -7.90 -4.26 -13.51
C ILE A 37 -8.86 -3.30 -14.23
N TYR A 38 -9.26 -2.20 -13.59
CA TYR A 38 -10.12 -1.17 -14.18
C TYR A 38 -9.33 -0.04 -14.82
N GLU A 39 -8.03 0.08 -14.51
CA GLU A 39 -7.14 1.09 -15.08
C GLU A 39 -6.30 0.57 -16.25
N TYR A 40 -6.00 -0.72 -16.29
CA TYR A 40 -5.11 -1.33 -17.28
C TYR A 40 -5.79 -2.47 -18.04
N GLU A 41 -5.36 -2.64 -19.29
CA GLU A 41 -5.59 -3.81 -20.14
C GLU A 41 -4.30 -4.58 -20.25
N TYR A 42 -4.44 -5.91 -20.23
CA TYR A 42 -3.35 -6.86 -20.38
C TYR A 42 -3.64 -7.66 -21.64
N ASP A 43 -2.86 -7.44 -22.69
CA ASP A 43 -3.01 -8.11 -23.98
C ASP A 43 -1.64 -8.55 -24.49
N ASP A 44 -1.46 -9.86 -24.73
CA ASP A 44 -0.24 -10.47 -25.27
C ASP A 44 1.10 -9.94 -24.69
N GLY A 45 1.17 -9.82 -23.36
CA GLY A 45 2.37 -9.35 -22.65
C GLY A 45 2.58 -7.82 -22.66
N TYR A 46 1.65 -7.07 -23.23
CA TYR A 46 1.62 -5.62 -23.16
C TYR A 46 0.63 -5.15 -22.10
N ILE A 47 1.10 -4.20 -21.27
CA ILE A 47 0.27 -3.49 -20.30
C ILE A 47 -0.05 -2.12 -20.88
N LYS A 48 -1.34 -1.84 -21.10
CA LYS A 48 -1.80 -0.55 -21.61
C LYS A 48 -2.78 0.08 -20.64
N ARG A 49 -2.59 1.36 -20.33
CA ARG A 49 -3.56 2.13 -19.55
C ARG A 49 -4.82 2.38 -20.38
N LYS A 50 -6.00 2.09 -19.81
CA LYS A 50 -7.32 2.40 -20.38
C LYS A 50 -7.55 3.90 -20.44
N ASP A 51 -8.48 4.32 -21.28
CA ASP A 51 -8.94 5.72 -21.32
C ASP A 51 -9.88 6.01 -20.13
N THR A 52 -9.31 6.04 -18.93
CA THR A 52 -9.99 6.35 -17.68
C THR A 52 -9.37 7.58 -17.00
N LEU A 53 -10.24 8.43 -16.47
CA LEU A 53 -9.85 9.62 -15.70
C LEU A 53 -9.48 9.28 -14.25
N LEU A 54 -10.06 8.21 -13.70
CA LEU A 54 -9.82 7.81 -12.31
C LEU A 54 -8.67 6.79 -12.23
N SER A 55 -7.78 6.99 -11.27
CA SER A 55 -6.75 6.01 -10.91
C SER A 55 -7.33 4.86 -10.09
N HIS A 56 -6.65 3.71 -10.10
CA HIS A 56 -6.98 2.54 -9.28
C HIS A 56 -7.13 2.89 -7.79
N ASN A 57 -6.24 3.72 -7.23
CA ASN A 57 -6.31 4.13 -5.82
C ASN A 57 -7.64 4.80 -5.46
N ILE A 58 -8.05 5.81 -6.24
CA ILE A 58 -9.29 6.54 -6.01
C ILE A 58 -10.51 5.65 -6.26
N SER A 59 -10.43 4.80 -7.28
CA SER A 59 -11.49 3.82 -7.58
C SER A 59 -11.72 2.90 -6.38
N PHE A 60 -10.64 2.35 -5.80
CA PHE A 60 -10.74 1.40 -4.70
C PHE A 60 -11.26 2.06 -3.43
N ILE A 61 -10.76 3.26 -3.10
CA ILE A 61 -11.21 4.04 -1.94
C ILE A 61 -12.71 4.30 -2.02
N THR A 62 -13.21 4.66 -3.20
CA THR A 62 -14.65 4.90 -3.40
C THR A 62 -15.46 3.61 -3.16
N LYS A 63 -14.97 2.47 -3.65
CA LYS A 63 -15.62 1.17 -3.47
C LYS A 63 -15.61 0.69 -2.03
N ILE A 64 -14.48 0.76 -1.33
CA ILE A 64 -14.40 0.27 0.05
C ILE A 64 -15.30 1.10 0.98
N MET A 65 -15.37 2.43 0.79
CA MET A 65 -16.29 3.28 1.54
C MET A 65 -17.75 2.90 1.26
N PHE A 66 -18.11 2.68 0.00
CA PHE A 66 -19.45 2.25 -0.38
C PHE A 66 -19.80 0.87 0.19
N ILE A 67 -18.90 -0.11 0.07
CA ILE A 67 -19.09 -1.47 0.60
C ILE A 67 -19.25 -1.43 2.11
N ASN A 68 -18.40 -0.67 2.81
CA ASN A 68 -18.47 -0.55 4.27
C ASN A 68 -19.81 0.02 4.74
N ASP A 69 -20.46 0.89 3.96
CA ASP A 69 -21.78 1.38 4.30
C ASP A 69 -22.90 0.33 4.14
N LYS A 70 -22.69 -0.68 3.29
CA LYS A 70 -23.69 -1.72 2.96
C LYS A 70 -23.62 -2.99 3.80
N ILE A 71 -22.55 -3.20 4.54
CA ILE A 71 -22.37 -4.39 5.39
C ILE A 71 -22.81 -4.13 6.82
N GLU A 72 -23.26 -5.18 7.53
CA GLU A 72 -23.66 -5.09 8.94
C GLU A 72 -22.44 -4.93 9.86
N ASN A 73 -21.37 -5.70 9.60
CA ASN A 73 -20.11 -5.64 10.35
C ASN A 73 -19.17 -4.60 9.74
N LYS A 74 -19.53 -3.31 9.92
CA LYS A 74 -18.75 -2.20 9.38
C LYS A 74 -17.37 -2.12 10.05
N LEU A 75 -16.36 -1.84 9.24
CA LEU A 75 -15.09 -1.30 9.72
C LEU A 75 -15.35 0.05 10.39
N SER A 76 -14.59 0.33 11.45
CA SER A 76 -14.65 1.62 12.13
C SER A 76 -14.24 2.75 11.19
N ASN A 77 -14.69 3.97 11.47
CA ASN A 77 -14.27 5.14 10.70
C ASN A 77 -12.75 5.34 10.74
N GLU A 78 -12.12 5.03 11.89
CA GLU A 78 -10.67 5.06 12.05
C GLU A 78 -9.98 4.03 11.15
N ASP A 79 -10.51 2.79 11.08
CA ASP A 79 -9.96 1.78 10.17
C ASP A 79 -10.10 2.18 8.71
N ILE A 80 -11.24 2.74 8.31
CA ILE A 80 -11.44 3.24 6.94
C ILE A 80 -10.46 4.38 6.64
N GLU A 81 -10.25 5.31 7.56
CA GLU A 81 -9.29 6.40 7.38
C GLU A 81 -7.85 5.87 7.22
N ILE A 82 -7.46 4.91 8.06
CA ILE A 82 -6.12 4.29 7.97
C ILE A 82 -5.95 3.52 6.67
N ILE A 83 -6.92 2.68 6.30
CA ILE A 83 -6.88 1.89 5.06
C ILE A 83 -6.80 2.82 3.84
N THR A 84 -7.63 3.87 3.80
CA THR A 84 -7.63 4.81 2.67
C THR A 84 -6.33 5.62 2.59
N ASN A 85 -5.76 6.03 3.72
CA ASN A 85 -4.44 6.69 3.75
C ASN A 85 -3.34 5.73 3.25
N ALA A 86 -3.36 4.47 3.67
CA ALA A 86 -2.41 3.46 3.20
C ALA A 86 -2.47 3.30 1.68
N ILE A 87 -3.67 3.18 1.11
CA ILE A 87 -3.83 3.04 -0.35
C ILE A 87 -3.35 4.30 -1.07
N LEU A 88 -3.65 5.51 -0.57
CA LEU A 88 -3.18 6.75 -1.21
C LEU A 88 -1.67 6.92 -1.16
N SER A 89 -1.04 6.50 -0.07
CA SER A 89 0.36 6.79 0.24
C SER A 89 1.32 5.64 -0.04
N HIS A 90 0.85 4.46 -0.45
CA HIS A 90 1.70 3.27 -0.64
C HIS A 90 2.83 3.47 -1.66
N ASN A 91 2.70 4.41 -2.59
CA ASN A 91 3.75 4.75 -3.55
C ASN A 91 4.94 5.51 -2.92
N GLY A 92 4.87 5.89 -1.63
CA GLY A 92 5.96 6.54 -0.91
C GLY A 92 6.46 7.80 -1.62
N GLU A 93 7.77 7.90 -1.84
CA GLU A 93 8.42 9.00 -2.55
C GLU A 93 7.99 9.17 -4.02
N TYR A 94 7.37 8.15 -4.62
CA TYR A 94 6.85 8.19 -5.98
C TYR A 94 5.41 8.69 -6.05
N GLY A 95 4.77 8.89 -4.89
CA GLY A 95 3.40 9.38 -4.75
C GLY A 95 3.31 10.84 -4.33
N VAL A 96 2.09 11.35 -4.30
CA VAL A 96 1.77 12.71 -3.83
C VAL A 96 1.43 12.72 -2.32
N PHE A 97 1.00 11.58 -1.79
CA PHE A 97 0.54 11.44 -0.41
C PHE A 97 1.64 10.86 0.48
N GLN A 98 1.73 11.37 1.72
CA GLN A 98 2.71 10.91 2.69
C GLN A 98 2.18 9.76 3.54
N MET A 99 3.06 8.79 3.80
CA MET A 99 2.84 7.70 4.76
C MET A 99 2.75 8.28 6.17
N LYS A 100 1.74 7.87 6.94
CA LYS A 100 1.45 8.40 8.29
C LYS A 100 1.45 7.33 9.37
N THR A 101 1.31 6.06 8.99
CA THR A 101 1.23 4.93 9.91
C THR A 101 2.39 3.95 9.72
N ILE A 102 2.60 3.06 10.70
CA ILE A 102 3.56 1.95 10.54
C ILE A 102 3.10 1.02 9.41
N GLU A 103 1.81 0.78 9.29
CA GLU A 103 1.21 -0.01 8.22
C GLU A 103 1.53 0.55 6.83
N ASP A 104 1.47 1.88 6.64
CA ASP A 104 1.79 2.52 5.37
C ASP A 104 3.27 2.28 5.00
N ILE A 105 4.17 2.46 5.96
CA ILE A 105 5.62 2.25 5.78
C ILE A 105 5.92 0.79 5.45
N LEU A 106 5.29 -0.14 6.15
CA LEU A 106 5.47 -1.57 5.92
C LEU A 106 4.92 -1.98 4.55
N LEU A 107 3.73 -1.50 4.18
CA LEU A 107 3.14 -1.75 2.86
C LEU A 107 4.07 -1.28 1.75
N HIS A 108 4.49 -0.01 1.79
CA HIS A 108 5.41 0.55 0.80
C HIS A 108 6.74 -0.21 0.71
N SER A 109 7.33 -0.54 1.87
CA SER A 109 8.59 -1.28 1.92
C SER A 109 8.46 -2.67 1.30
N CYS A 110 7.36 -3.37 1.59
CA CYS A 110 7.09 -4.69 1.02
C CYS A 110 6.87 -4.62 -0.49
N ASP A 111 6.08 -3.65 -0.98
CA ASP A 111 5.84 -3.43 -2.41
C ASP A 111 7.14 -3.15 -3.17
N MET A 112 8.01 -2.28 -2.61
CA MET A 112 9.33 -2.01 -3.20
C MET A 112 10.27 -3.21 -3.20
N ILE A 113 10.19 -4.07 -2.19
CA ILE A 113 10.97 -5.31 -2.16
C ILE A 113 10.46 -6.26 -3.25
N ASP A 114 9.15 -6.44 -3.37
CA ASP A 114 8.53 -7.33 -4.35
C ASP A 114 8.86 -6.88 -5.79
N ALA A 115 8.67 -5.60 -6.10
CA ALA A 115 9.02 -5.01 -7.39
C ALA A 115 10.51 -5.21 -7.74
N LYS A 116 11.42 -5.08 -6.77
CA LYS A 116 12.85 -5.32 -6.98
C LYS A 116 13.17 -6.79 -7.18
N ILE A 117 12.50 -7.71 -6.48
CA ILE A 117 12.68 -9.15 -6.68
C ILE A 117 12.27 -9.52 -8.09
N TYR A 118 11.09 -9.08 -8.54
CA TYR A 118 10.59 -9.33 -9.89
C TYR A 118 11.56 -8.78 -10.95
N GLN A 119 12.00 -7.53 -10.80
CA GLN A 119 12.97 -6.92 -11.71
C GLN A 119 14.29 -7.71 -11.80
N ASN A 120 14.79 -8.25 -10.68
CA ASN A 120 16.03 -9.03 -10.68
C ASN A 120 15.85 -10.43 -11.28
N GLN A 121 14.68 -11.05 -11.11
CA GLN A 121 14.37 -12.33 -11.76
C GLN A 121 14.31 -12.19 -13.28
N ASP A 122 13.66 -11.14 -13.78
CA ASP A 122 13.64 -10.83 -15.22
C ASP A 122 15.04 -10.58 -15.79
N ARG A 123 15.91 -9.89 -15.04
CA ARG A 123 17.32 -9.70 -15.44
C ARG A 123 18.12 -11.00 -15.46
N GLY A 124 17.90 -11.88 -14.49
CA GLY A 124 18.55 -13.19 -14.43
C GLY A 124 18.20 -14.11 -15.61
N LEU A 125 16.99 -13.96 -16.18
CA LEU A 125 16.57 -14.66 -17.40
C LEU A 125 17.16 -14.06 -18.69
N LEU A 126 17.55 -12.79 -18.68
CA LEU A 126 18.12 -12.08 -19.82
C LEU A 126 19.65 -12.15 -19.93
N GLY A 127 20.33 -12.82 -18.98
CA GLY A 127 21.74 -13.22 -19.13
C GLY A 127 22.73 -12.06 -19.28
N PHE A 128 22.49 -10.93 -18.60
CA PHE A 128 23.47 -9.85 -18.41
C PHE A 128 23.77 -9.65 -16.93
#